data_AF-A0A7S2U126-F1
#
_entry.id   AF-A0A7S2U126-F1
#
_cell.length_a   1.000
_cell.length_b   1.000
_cell.length_c   1.000
_cell.angle_alpha   90.00
_cell.angle_beta   90.00
_cell.angle_gamma   90.00
#
_symmetry.space_group_name_H-M   'P 1'
#
loop_
_entity.id
_entity.type
_entity.pdbx_description
1 polymer ?
#
loop_
_entity_poly.entity_id
_entity_poly.type
_entity_poly.pdbx_seq_one_letter_code
_entity_poly.pdbx_strand_id
1 'polypeptide(L)'
;DNQPGEQPKTKGELYPWHCCRLTKEPTEDPVVTPNGDVFDFETIAREIMKHGKCPITRDPLAFKDLTRIIIVKGKDGMPICPVLLSHHTNTRARPYMHTQTCNTRSTLTRAPCAQTKRKYIDFLLYIILMLLLNLSDSLKAFQNLTNLLTIKITRRTLDPNSNVICIRTSGRVYSTQMLENFDFGEEDDDDNRDPISNEPVHQADVITIQ
;
A
#
# COMPACT_ATOMS: atom_id res chain seq x y z
N ASP A 1 34.96 -15.75 -6.56
CA ASP A 1 33.92 -15.32 -5.62
C ASP A 1 32.59 -15.97 -5.97
N ASN A 2 32.14 -16.85 -5.07
CA ASN A 2 30.96 -17.70 -5.25
C ASN A 2 29.69 -16.87 -5.12
N GLN A 3 28.98 -16.66 -6.24
CA GLN A 3 27.55 -16.31 -6.20
C GLN A 3 26.76 -17.59 -5.87
N PRO A 4 25.89 -17.60 -4.85
CA PRO A 4 25.00 -18.74 -4.64
C PRO A 4 24.01 -18.81 -5.81
N GLY A 5 23.99 -19.96 -6.48
CA GLY A 5 23.20 -20.20 -7.69
C GLY A 5 21.71 -20.02 -7.43
N GLU A 6 21.15 -18.98 -8.03
CA GLU A 6 19.72 -18.79 -8.18
C GLU A 6 19.18 -19.90 -9.09
N GLN A 7 18.54 -20.91 -8.49
CA GLN A 7 17.93 -21.99 -9.26
C GLN A 7 16.71 -21.47 -10.04
N PRO A 8 16.50 -21.92 -11.29
CA PRO A 8 15.40 -21.44 -12.11
C PRO A 8 14.06 -21.88 -11.50
N LYS A 9 13.27 -20.91 -11.02
CA LYS A 9 11.87 -21.13 -10.61
C LYS A 9 11.12 -21.75 -11.81
N THR A 10 10.92 -23.07 -11.80
CA THR A 10 10.01 -23.73 -12.74
C THR A 10 8.66 -23.03 -12.62
N LYS A 11 8.04 -22.67 -13.75
CA LYS A 11 6.73 -22.01 -13.81
C LYS A 11 5.65 -22.94 -13.21
N GLY A 12 5.62 -23.03 -11.89
CA GLY A 12 4.58 -23.68 -11.14
C GLY A 12 3.30 -22.84 -11.24
N GLU A 13 2.16 -23.52 -11.24
CA GLU A 13 0.86 -22.87 -11.09
C GLU A 13 0.93 -21.83 -9.96
N LEU A 14 0.63 -20.58 -10.31
CA LEU A 14 0.65 -19.47 -9.37
C LEU A 14 -0.52 -19.69 -8.41
N TYR A 15 -0.20 -20.01 -7.17
CA TYR A 15 -1.20 -20.20 -6.12
C TYR A 15 -1.31 -18.92 -5.29
N PRO A 16 -2.51 -18.61 -4.77
CA PRO A 16 -2.68 -17.59 -3.76
C PRO A 16 -1.60 -17.63 -2.69
N TRP A 17 -0.94 -16.50 -2.43
CA TRP A 17 0.16 -16.42 -1.43
C TRP A 17 -0.32 -16.71 0.00
N HIS A 18 -1.62 -16.59 0.27
CA HIS A 18 -2.24 -16.82 1.58
C HIS A 18 -2.74 -18.26 1.77
N CYS A 19 -2.28 -19.20 0.95
CA CYS A 19 -2.65 -20.59 1.02
C CYS A 19 -1.42 -21.48 1.13
N CYS A 20 -1.60 -22.66 1.75
CA CYS A 20 -0.53 -23.61 1.98
C CYS A 20 -0.09 -24.24 0.65
N ARG A 21 1.21 -24.26 0.36
CA ARG A 21 1.70 -24.84 -0.89
C ARG A 21 1.55 -26.36 -0.99
N LEU A 22 1.38 -27.05 0.14
CA LEU A 22 1.16 -28.50 0.17
C LEU A 22 -0.32 -28.86 0.02
N THR A 23 -1.17 -28.37 0.91
CA THR A 23 -2.60 -28.72 0.92
C THR A 23 -3.38 -27.95 -0.14
N LYS A 24 -2.86 -26.82 -0.61
CA LYS A 24 -3.55 -25.85 -1.48
C LYS A 24 -4.78 -25.24 -0.81
N GLU A 25 -4.93 -25.39 0.50
CA GLU A 25 -6.04 -24.79 1.24
C GLU A 25 -5.62 -23.46 1.87
N PRO A 26 -6.57 -22.54 2.13
CA PRO A 26 -6.32 -21.35 2.92
C PRO A 26 -5.71 -21.74 4.28
N THR A 27 -4.62 -21.09 4.65
CA THR A 27 -3.90 -21.38 5.90
C THR A 27 -4.68 -20.90 7.12
N GLU A 28 -4.69 -21.70 8.19
CA GLU A 28 -5.20 -21.30 9.51
C GLU A 28 -4.09 -20.66 10.36
N ASP A 29 -2.93 -21.31 10.43
CA ASP A 29 -1.73 -20.84 11.15
C ASP A 29 -0.56 -20.69 10.16
N PRO A 30 -0.56 -19.61 9.35
CA PRO A 30 0.39 -19.46 8.27
C PRO A 30 1.80 -19.24 8.79
N VAL A 31 2.72 -20.02 8.23
CA VAL A 31 4.16 -19.90 8.44
C VAL A 31 4.87 -19.81 7.09
N VAL A 32 5.92 -19.01 7.05
CA VAL A 32 6.74 -18.80 5.86
C VAL A 32 8.15 -19.32 6.10
N THR A 33 8.73 -19.93 5.08
CA THR A 33 10.14 -20.34 5.06
C THR A 33 11.04 -19.18 4.66
N PRO A 34 12.37 -19.25 4.89
CA PRO A 34 13.30 -18.24 4.41
C PRO A 34 13.28 -18.05 2.89
N ASN A 35 12.82 -19.06 2.14
CA ASN A 35 12.71 -19.05 0.69
C ASN A 35 11.43 -18.35 0.18
N GLY A 36 10.54 -17.92 1.08
CA GLY A 36 9.27 -17.26 0.73
C GLY A 36 8.11 -18.21 0.44
N ASP A 37 8.24 -19.50 0.77
CA ASP A 37 7.15 -20.47 0.63
C ASP A 37 6.23 -20.44 1.86
N VAL A 38 4.93 -20.31 1.62
CA VAL A 38 3.90 -20.30 2.67
C VAL A 38 3.32 -21.70 2.89
N PHE A 39 3.28 -22.11 4.16
CA PHE A 39 2.68 -23.35 4.61
C PHE A 39 1.78 -23.12 5.81
N ASP A 40 0.94 -24.11 6.09
CA ASP A 40 0.27 -24.22 7.36
C ASP A 40 1.19 -24.91 8.39
N PHE A 41 1.20 -24.41 9.63
CA PHE A 41 2.14 -24.86 10.67
C PHE A 41 2.06 -26.36 10.91
N GLU A 42 0.86 -26.94 11.03
CA GLU A 42 0.67 -28.37 11.29
C GLU A 42 1.26 -29.24 10.18
N THR A 43 1.08 -28.78 8.93
CA THR A 43 1.53 -29.50 7.74
C THR A 43 3.05 -29.46 7.64
N ILE A 44 3.67 -28.29 7.77
CA ILE A 44 5.13 -28.17 7.65
C ILE A 44 5.85 -28.80 8.84
N ALA A 45 5.28 -28.71 10.05
CA ALA A 45 5.86 -29.33 11.24
C ALA A 45 6.01 -30.84 11.08
N ARG A 46 5.00 -31.49 10.48
CA ARG A 46 5.03 -32.93 10.18
C ARG A 46 6.15 -33.29 9.21
N GLU A 47 6.38 -32.48 8.18
CA GLU A 47 7.44 -32.71 7.19
C GLU A 47 8.84 -32.48 7.77
N ILE A 48 9.01 -31.44 8.58
CA ILE A 48 10.28 -31.18 9.29
C ILE A 48 10.60 -32.33 10.26
N MET A 49 9.61 -32.84 11.00
CA MET A 49 9.82 -33.98 11.91
C MET A 49 10.19 -35.28 11.18
N LYS A 50 9.64 -35.53 9.99
CA LYS A 50 9.89 -36.76 9.23
C LYS A 50 11.21 -36.72 8.45
N HIS A 51 11.50 -35.60 7.79
CA HIS A 51 12.56 -35.52 6.79
C HIS A 51 13.62 -34.45 7.11
N GLY A 52 13.34 -33.51 8.00
CA GLY A 52 14.24 -32.38 8.32
C GLY A 52 14.49 -31.44 7.13
N LYS A 53 13.59 -31.43 6.14
CA LYS A 53 13.76 -30.74 4.85
C LYS A 53 12.47 -30.07 4.40
N CYS A 54 12.60 -29.01 3.59
CA CYS A 54 11.49 -28.37 2.92
C CYS A 54 10.85 -29.33 1.91
N PRO A 55 9.52 -29.49 1.89
CA PRO A 55 8.83 -30.41 1.00
C PRO A 55 8.90 -30.01 -0.50
N ILE A 56 9.09 -28.73 -0.79
CA ILE A 56 9.20 -28.20 -2.17
C ILE A 56 10.66 -28.19 -2.62
N THR A 57 11.51 -27.43 -1.91
CA THR A 57 12.89 -27.17 -2.35
C THR A 57 13.85 -28.29 -1.99
N ARG A 58 13.49 -29.19 -1.06
CA ARG A 58 14.34 -30.25 -0.50
C ARG A 58 15.54 -29.76 0.32
N ASP A 59 15.62 -28.45 0.58
CA ASP A 59 16.65 -27.85 1.42
C ASP A 59 16.47 -28.21 2.90
N PRO A 60 17.54 -28.27 3.70
CA PRO A 60 17.44 -28.45 5.15
C PRO A 60 16.63 -27.30 5.76
N LEU A 61 15.64 -27.64 6.59
CA LEU A 61 14.73 -26.68 7.21
C LEU A 61 14.50 -27.04 8.67
N ALA A 62 14.78 -26.10 9.59
CA ALA A 62 14.52 -26.28 11.01
C ALA A 62 13.33 -25.41 11.48
N PHE A 63 12.76 -25.76 12.63
CA PHE A 63 11.64 -25.00 13.22
C PHE A 63 11.97 -23.53 13.50
N LYS A 64 13.23 -23.23 13.86
CA LYS A 64 13.70 -21.86 14.11
C LYS A 64 13.72 -20.98 12.86
N ASP A 65 13.75 -21.59 11.68
CA ASP A 65 13.82 -20.87 10.41
C ASP A 65 12.41 -20.51 9.90
N LEU A 66 11.36 -21.09 10.52
CA LEU A 66 9.98 -20.77 10.25
C LEU A 66 9.58 -19.45 10.91
N THR A 67 8.95 -18.59 10.12
CA THR A 67 8.40 -17.32 10.59
C THR A 67 6.89 -17.41 10.56
N ARG A 68 6.23 -17.20 11.70
CA ARG A 68 4.76 -17.09 11.75
C ARG A 68 4.35 -15.75 11.17
N ILE A 69 3.36 -15.75 10.28
CA ILE A 69 2.87 -14.53 9.64
C ILE A 69 1.45 -14.18 10.10
N ILE A 70 1.15 -12.88 10.12
CA ILE A 70 -0.14 -12.33 10.50
C ILE A 70 -0.79 -11.75 9.25
N ILE A 71 -1.83 -12.44 8.76
CA ILE A 71 -2.61 -12.00 7.61
C ILE A 71 -3.82 -11.22 8.10
N VAL A 72 -3.78 -9.90 7.92
CA VAL A 72 -4.91 -9.03 8.23
C VAL A 72 -5.95 -9.15 7.12
N LYS A 73 -7.19 -9.52 7.48
CA LYS A 73 -8.30 -9.66 6.53
C LYS A 73 -9.26 -8.46 6.64
N GLY A 74 -9.78 -8.03 5.49
CA GLY A 74 -10.81 -7.00 5.38
C GLY A 74 -12.20 -7.49 5.76
N LYS A 75 -13.21 -6.61 5.62
CA LYS A 75 -14.63 -6.98 5.84
C LYS A 75 -15.15 -7.98 4.81
N ASP A 76 -14.52 -7.99 3.64
CA ASP A 76 -14.72 -8.89 2.51
C ASP A 76 -13.99 -10.24 2.70
N GLY A 77 -13.22 -10.41 3.77
CA GLY A 77 -12.42 -11.62 4.01
C GLY A 77 -11.12 -11.67 3.20
N MET A 78 -10.88 -10.70 2.32
CA MET A 78 -9.67 -10.62 1.52
C MET A 78 -8.50 -10.06 2.33
N PRO A 79 -7.26 -10.53 2.10
CA PRO A 79 -6.10 -10.00 2.80
C PRO A 79 -5.84 -8.54 2.38
N ILE A 80 -5.46 -7.71 3.34
CA ILE A 80 -5.21 -6.28 3.14
C ILE A 80 -3.83 -5.90 3.64
N CYS A 81 -3.17 -4.98 2.96
CA CYS A 81 -1.93 -4.38 3.46
C CYS A 81 -2.26 -3.45 4.64
N PRO A 82 -1.70 -3.66 5.84
CA PRO A 82 -2.00 -2.85 7.03
C PRO A 82 -1.57 -1.37 6.92
N VAL A 83 -0.53 -1.08 6.13
CA VAL A 83 0.17 0.23 6.12
C VAL A 83 -0.42 1.21 5.10
N LEU A 84 -1.23 0.73 4.15
CA LEU A 84 -1.90 1.60 3.17
C LEU A 84 -3.06 2.42 3.74
N LEU A 85 -3.25 2.40 5.07
CA LEU A 85 -4.14 3.32 5.78
C LEU A 85 -3.45 4.66 6.17
N SER A 86 -2.11 4.77 6.09
CA SER A 86 -1.35 5.81 6.83
C SER A 86 -0.52 6.78 5.97
N HIS A 87 -0.33 6.56 4.67
CA HIS A 87 0.54 7.43 3.85
C HIS A 87 -0.10 8.73 3.34
N HIS A 88 -1.23 9.16 3.90
CA HIS A 88 -1.78 10.48 3.58
C HIS A 88 -1.58 11.58 4.61
N THR A 89 -0.73 11.36 5.63
CA THR A 89 -0.29 12.46 6.49
C THR A 89 1.22 12.48 6.68
N ASN A 90 1.87 13.18 5.74
CA ASN A 90 2.93 14.18 5.95
C ASN A 90 4.35 13.88 5.39
N THR A 91 4.79 14.79 4.52
CA THR A 91 6.16 15.26 4.21
C THR A 91 7.26 14.26 3.77
N ARG A 92 7.32 13.98 2.46
CA ARG A 92 8.57 14.09 1.65
C ARG A 92 8.26 14.53 0.20
N ALA A 93 7.46 15.58 0.04
CA ALA A 93 7.71 16.51 -1.07
C ALA A 93 8.70 17.53 -0.51
N ARG A 94 9.94 17.52 -0.99
CA ARG A 94 10.91 18.60 -0.73
C ARG A 94 10.22 19.93 -1.09
N PRO A 95 9.91 20.82 -0.14
CA PRO A 95 9.41 22.14 -0.49
C PRO A 95 10.63 22.94 -0.95
N TYR A 96 10.84 23.01 -2.27
CA TYR A 96 11.69 24.03 -2.83
C TYR A 96 10.99 25.37 -2.59
N MET A 97 11.42 26.07 -1.54
CA MET A 97 11.03 27.44 -1.28
C MET A 97 11.62 28.31 -2.39
N HIS A 98 10.76 28.86 -3.24
CA HIS A 98 11.09 30.09 -3.94
C HIS A 98 10.14 31.19 -3.46
N THR A 99 10.74 32.12 -2.71
CA THR A 99 10.15 33.39 -2.31
C THR A 99 9.93 34.30 -3.52
N GLN A 100 9.05 35.30 -3.32
CA GLN A 100 8.88 36.55 -4.07
C GLN A 100 7.95 36.43 -5.29
N THR A 101 6.97 37.30 -5.55
CA THR A 101 6.70 38.67 -5.05
C THR A 101 5.26 39.06 -5.39
N CYS A 102 4.70 39.94 -4.57
CA CYS A 102 3.50 40.73 -4.86
C CYS A 102 3.84 41.87 -5.83
N ASN A 103 2.92 42.22 -6.75
CA ASN A 103 2.86 43.57 -7.33
C ASN A 103 1.48 43.93 -7.92
N THR A 104 0.89 44.96 -7.30
CA THR A 104 0.24 46.16 -7.86
C THR A 104 -0.71 46.11 -9.06
N ARG A 105 -1.96 46.53 -8.76
CA ARG A 105 -2.73 47.68 -9.31
C ARG A 105 -2.97 47.76 -10.82
N SER A 106 -4.25 47.76 -11.20
CA SER A 106 -4.74 48.49 -12.38
C SER A 106 -6.12 49.12 -12.12
N THR A 107 -6.22 50.36 -12.53
CA THR A 107 -7.34 51.32 -12.44
C THR A 107 -8.24 51.22 -13.66
N LEU A 108 -9.57 51.40 -13.55
CA LEU A 108 -10.38 51.95 -14.65
C LEU A 108 -11.72 52.58 -14.19
N THR A 109 -11.75 53.91 -14.30
CA THR A 109 -12.79 54.88 -14.72
C THR A 109 -14.32 54.61 -14.62
N ARG A 110 -15.02 55.63 -14.10
CA ARG A 110 -16.45 56.07 -14.25
C ARG A 110 -16.94 56.11 -15.72
N ALA A 111 -18.22 56.12 -16.15
CA ALA A 111 -19.63 56.25 -15.67
C ALA A 111 -20.58 55.83 -16.86
N PRO A 112 -21.91 56.14 -17.02
CA PRO A 112 -23.05 56.46 -16.14
C PRO A 112 -24.40 55.70 -16.44
N CYS A 113 -25.37 55.85 -15.51
CA CYS A 113 -26.85 56.01 -15.56
C CYS A 113 -27.84 55.25 -16.52
N ALA A 114 -28.75 54.48 -15.87
CA ALA A 114 -30.22 54.28 -16.03
C ALA A 114 -30.91 53.85 -17.36
N GLN A 115 -31.64 52.70 -17.34
CA GLN A 115 -33.11 52.60 -17.53
C GLN A 115 -33.68 51.16 -17.54
N THR A 116 -34.60 50.93 -16.59
CA THR A 116 -35.96 50.33 -16.71
C THR A 116 -36.16 48.80 -16.91
N LYS A 117 -36.34 48.12 -15.76
CA LYS A 117 -37.34 47.08 -15.37
C LYS A 117 -37.72 45.86 -16.25
N ARG A 118 -37.02 45.53 -17.34
CA ARG A 118 -37.05 44.15 -17.90
C ARG A 118 -35.74 43.38 -17.69
N LYS A 119 -34.65 44.13 -17.50
CA LYS A 119 -33.30 43.64 -17.28
C LYS A 119 -33.08 43.03 -15.89
N TYR A 120 -33.91 43.37 -14.89
CA TYR A 120 -33.69 42.89 -13.51
C TYR A 120 -34.02 41.40 -13.35
N ILE A 121 -35.02 40.90 -14.09
CA ILE A 121 -35.34 39.47 -14.10
C ILE A 121 -34.23 38.72 -14.84
N ASP A 122 -33.77 39.19 -16.00
CA ASP A 122 -32.66 38.55 -16.71
C ASP A 122 -31.35 38.62 -15.92
N PHE A 123 -31.10 39.70 -15.17
CA PHE A 123 -29.93 39.84 -14.30
C PHE A 123 -30.02 38.94 -13.07
N LEU A 124 -31.20 38.83 -12.45
CA LEU A 124 -31.46 37.86 -11.38
C LEU A 124 -31.36 36.43 -11.89
N LEU A 125 -31.90 36.13 -13.07
CA LEU A 125 -31.84 34.80 -13.69
C LEU A 125 -30.41 34.44 -14.07
N TYR A 126 -29.61 35.41 -14.55
CA TYR A 126 -28.19 35.23 -14.83
C TYR A 126 -27.36 35.05 -13.56
N ILE A 127 -27.65 35.81 -12.50
CA ILE A 127 -27.01 35.61 -11.18
C ILE A 127 -27.38 34.24 -10.60
N ILE A 128 -28.65 33.84 -10.68
CA ILE A 128 -29.11 32.51 -10.23
C ILE A 128 -28.47 31.42 -11.09
N LEU A 129 -28.38 31.58 -12.41
CA LEU A 129 -27.72 30.64 -13.32
C LEU A 129 -26.22 30.52 -13.00
N MET A 130 -25.53 31.64 -12.74
CA MET A 130 -24.12 31.65 -12.33
C MET A 130 -23.92 31.01 -10.94
N LEU A 131 -24.85 31.22 -10.00
CA LEU A 131 -24.83 30.55 -8.70
C LEU A 131 -25.07 29.03 -8.82
N LEU A 132 -26.00 28.61 -9.69
CA LEU A 132 -26.32 27.21 -9.94
C LEU A 132 -25.20 26.48 -10.70
N LEU A 133 -24.54 27.14 -11.64
CA LEU A 133 -23.37 26.58 -12.35
C LEU A 133 -22.21 26.35 -11.37
N ASN A 134 -21.88 27.34 -10.52
CA ASN A 134 -20.87 27.20 -9.47
C ASN A 134 -21.20 26.09 -8.44
N LEU A 135 -22.49 25.87 -8.13
CA LEU A 135 -22.92 24.80 -7.24
C LEU A 135 -22.72 23.41 -7.88
N SER A 136 -22.93 23.29 -9.19
CA SER A 136 -22.73 22.03 -9.92
C SER A 136 -21.25 21.62 -9.98
N ASP A 137 -20.34 22.58 -10.14
CA ASP A 137 -18.91 22.30 -10.16
C ASP A 137 -18.39 21.98 -8.76
N SER A 138 -18.98 22.59 -7.72
CA SER A 138 -18.73 22.22 -6.32
C SER A 138 -19.20 20.79 -6.00
N LEU A 139 -20.37 20.37 -6.53
CA LEU A 139 -20.88 19.00 -6.39
C LEU A 139 -20.03 17.97 -7.13
N LYS A 140 -19.55 18.29 -8.34
CA LYS A 140 -18.60 17.44 -9.08
C LYS A 140 -17.25 17.37 -8.39
N ALA A 141 -16.76 18.48 -7.83
CA ALA A 141 -15.54 18.51 -7.04
C ALA A 141 -15.71 17.64 -5.77
N PHE A 142 -16.86 17.69 -5.11
CA PHE A 142 -17.18 16.82 -3.98
C PHE A 142 -17.26 15.35 -4.40
N GLN A 143 -17.91 15.01 -5.51
CA GLN A 143 -17.94 13.64 -6.04
C GLN A 143 -16.55 13.12 -6.44
N ASN A 144 -15.70 13.97 -7.04
CA ASN A 144 -14.32 13.64 -7.36
C ASN A 144 -13.49 13.45 -6.09
N LEU A 145 -13.71 14.27 -5.06
CA LEU A 145 -13.06 14.10 -3.76
C LEU A 145 -13.54 12.83 -3.06
N THR A 146 -14.84 12.51 -3.10
CA THR A 146 -15.35 11.25 -2.53
C THR A 146 -14.85 10.06 -3.31
N ASN A 147 -14.74 10.12 -4.64
CA ASN A 147 -14.16 9.04 -5.44
C ASN A 147 -12.67 8.89 -5.17
N LEU A 148 -11.94 10.00 -5.10
CA LEU A 148 -10.52 10.02 -4.76
C LEU A 148 -10.28 9.52 -3.34
N LEU A 149 -11.11 9.91 -2.36
CA LEU A 149 -11.05 9.43 -0.98
C LEU A 149 -11.51 7.98 -0.88
N THR A 150 -12.49 7.53 -1.65
CA THR A 150 -12.95 6.12 -1.64
C THR A 150 -11.89 5.21 -2.26
N ILE A 151 -11.20 5.65 -3.32
CA ILE A 151 -10.06 4.96 -3.98
C ILE A 151 -8.77 5.02 -3.13
N LYS A 152 -8.61 6.06 -2.30
CA LYS A 152 -7.41 6.30 -1.47
C LYS A 152 -7.53 5.77 -0.04
N ILE A 153 -8.75 5.60 0.46
CA ILE A 153 -9.09 4.92 1.72
C ILE A 153 -9.43 3.44 1.45
N THR A 154 -9.49 3.00 0.18
CA THR A 154 -9.50 1.56 -0.11
C THR A 154 -8.17 1.02 0.36
N ARG A 155 -8.20 0.34 1.51
CA ARG A 155 -7.25 -0.70 1.89
C ARG A 155 -6.82 -1.39 0.61
N ARG A 156 -5.54 -1.31 0.25
CA ARG A 156 -5.09 -2.00 -0.94
C ARG A 156 -5.20 -3.49 -0.64
N THR A 157 -6.27 -4.08 -1.15
CA THR A 157 -6.48 -5.52 -1.13
C THR A 157 -5.25 -6.14 -1.76
N LEU A 158 -4.64 -7.07 -1.04
CA LEU A 158 -3.53 -7.84 -1.55
C LEU A 158 -4.12 -8.91 -2.43
N ASP A 159 -3.93 -8.78 -3.74
CA ASP A 159 -4.42 -9.78 -4.67
C ASP A 159 -3.82 -11.16 -4.32
N PRO A 160 -4.54 -12.26 -4.53
CA PRO A 160 -4.00 -13.60 -4.27
C PRO A 160 -2.67 -13.87 -4.99
N ASN A 161 -2.49 -13.24 -6.14
CA ASN A 161 -1.34 -13.44 -7.04
C ASN A 161 -0.34 -12.29 -7.02
N SER A 162 -0.44 -11.38 -6.04
CA SER A 162 0.52 -10.29 -5.88
C SER A 162 1.73 -10.76 -5.08
N ASN A 163 2.93 -10.40 -5.53
CA ASN A 163 4.12 -10.45 -4.69
C ASN A 163 3.86 -9.61 -3.43
N VAL A 164 4.17 -10.17 -2.28
CA VAL A 164 4.05 -9.51 -0.98
C VAL A 164 5.36 -9.70 -0.23
N ILE A 165 5.57 -8.89 0.80
CA ILE A 165 6.72 -9.04 1.68
C ILE A 165 6.21 -9.34 3.08
N CYS A 166 6.95 -10.11 3.85
CA CYS A 166 6.75 -10.18 5.29
C CYS A 166 8.01 -9.78 6.03
N ILE A 167 7.82 -9.14 7.17
CA ILE A 167 8.91 -8.78 8.07
C ILE A 167 9.00 -9.85 9.14
N ARG A 168 10.18 -10.47 9.27
CA ARG A 168 10.43 -11.59 10.18
C ARG A 168 10.20 -11.24 11.64
N THR A 169 10.64 -10.05 12.05
CA THR A 169 10.54 -9.58 13.44
C THR A 169 9.09 -9.38 13.88
N SER A 170 8.27 -8.76 13.03
CA SER A 170 6.87 -8.45 13.35
C SER A 170 5.88 -9.51 12.89
N GLY A 171 6.27 -10.40 11.97
CA GLY A 171 5.41 -11.37 11.30
C GLY A 171 4.36 -10.74 10.38
N ARG A 172 4.37 -9.42 10.15
CA ARG A 172 3.33 -8.77 9.35
C ARG A 172 3.62 -8.85 7.85
N VAL A 173 2.55 -8.95 7.07
CA VAL A 173 2.60 -8.98 5.60
C VAL A 173 2.24 -7.62 5.02
N TYR A 174 3.07 -7.13 4.10
CA TYR A 174 2.92 -5.84 3.41
C TYR A 174 3.00 -6.02 1.89
N SER A 175 2.56 -5.01 1.15
CA SER A 175 2.78 -4.95 -0.30
C SER A 175 4.26 -4.72 -0.62
N THR A 176 4.78 -5.31 -1.71
CA THR A 176 6.18 -5.11 -2.14
C THR A 176 6.56 -3.65 -2.36
N GLN A 177 5.60 -2.77 -2.68
CA GLN A 177 5.86 -1.32 -2.82
C GLN A 177 6.35 -0.67 -1.52
N MET A 178 6.14 -1.33 -0.38
CA MET A 178 6.63 -0.86 0.90
C MET A 178 8.17 -0.93 0.99
N LEU A 179 8.84 -1.76 0.18
CA LEU A 179 10.31 -1.80 0.10
C LEU A 179 10.93 -0.48 -0.37
N GLU A 180 10.22 0.30 -1.20
CA GLU A 180 10.72 1.60 -1.68
C GLU A 180 10.87 2.62 -0.55
N ASN A 181 10.22 2.38 0.59
CA ASN A 181 10.32 3.23 1.77
C ASN A 181 11.48 2.86 2.70
N PHE A 182 12.07 1.68 2.51
CA PHE A 182 13.22 1.24 3.29
C PHE A 182 14.51 1.63 2.57
N ASP A 183 15.44 2.22 3.31
CA ASP A 183 16.76 2.58 2.82
C ASP A 183 17.79 1.66 3.47
N PHE A 184 18.17 0.58 2.80
CA PHE A 184 19.16 -0.40 3.29
C PHE A 184 20.59 0.00 2.88
N GLY A 185 20.95 1.26 3.12
CA GLY A 185 22.27 1.83 2.80
C GLY A 185 23.37 1.41 3.79
N GLU A 186 24.63 1.70 3.44
CA GLU A 186 25.80 1.28 4.25
C GLU A 186 26.07 2.15 5.50
N GLU A 187 25.37 3.27 5.67
CA GLU A 187 25.54 4.19 6.80
C GLU A 187 24.29 4.17 7.68
N ASP A 188 24.41 3.59 8.88
CA ASP A 188 23.42 3.55 9.96
C ASP A 188 22.01 3.03 9.57
N ASP A 189 21.90 1.70 9.44
CA ASP A 189 20.66 0.90 9.20
C ASP A 189 19.50 1.13 10.21
N ASP A 190 19.64 2.02 11.20
CA ASP A 190 18.74 2.17 12.36
C ASP A 190 17.43 2.93 12.07
N ASP A 191 17.31 3.55 10.89
CA ASP A 191 16.13 4.33 10.50
C ASP A 191 14.97 3.47 9.96
N ASN A 192 15.25 2.25 9.50
CA ASN A 192 14.21 1.36 8.98
C ASN A 192 13.41 0.73 10.12
N ARG A 193 12.12 1.06 10.18
CA ARG A 193 11.22 0.54 11.22
C ARG A 193 9.94 -0.02 10.63
N ASP A 194 9.41 -1.07 11.27
CA ASP A 194 8.09 -1.60 10.95
C ASP A 194 7.04 -0.50 11.21
N PRO A 195 6.21 -0.12 10.23
CA PRO A 195 5.31 1.03 10.38
C PRO A 195 4.21 0.84 11.44
N ILE A 196 4.04 -0.38 11.97
CA ILE A 196 3.00 -0.72 12.95
C ILE A 196 3.60 -1.09 14.30
N SER A 197 4.63 -1.95 14.37
CA SER A 197 5.30 -2.26 15.65
C SER A 197 6.39 -1.26 16.02
N ASN A 198 6.86 -0.45 15.09
CA ASN A 198 7.99 0.48 15.27
C ASN A 198 9.31 -0.22 15.67
N GLU A 199 9.40 -1.53 15.43
CA GLU A 199 10.60 -2.34 15.64
C GLU A 199 11.61 -2.08 14.51
N PRO A 200 12.92 -2.09 14.79
CA PRO A 200 13.93 -1.96 13.75
C PRO A 200 13.84 -3.13 12.75
N VAL A 201 14.00 -2.83 11.47
CA VAL A 201 13.89 -3.78 10.37
C VAL A 201 15.19 -3.77 9.57
N HIS A 202 15.88 -4.90 9.56
CA HIS A 202 17.07 -5.08 8.74
C HIS A 202 16.72 -5.79 7.44
N GLN A 203 17.60 -5.68 6.44
CA GLN A 203 17.40 -6.34 5.15
C GLN A 203 17.23 -7.87 5.29
N ALA A 204 17.92 -8.50 6.24
CA ALA A 204 17.82 -9.94 6.52
C ALA A 204 16.45 -10.38 7.10
N ASP A 205 15.69 -9.44 7.66
CA ASP A 205 14.37 -9.67 8.21
C ASP A 205 13.29 -9.62 7.13
N VAL A 206 13.57 -9.04 5.97
CA VAL A 206 12.62 -8.97 4.87
C VAL A 206 12.61 -10.28 4.09
N ILE A 207 11.46 -10.94 4.07
CA ILE A 207 11.22 -12.15 3.28
C ILE A 207 10.19 -11.81 2.21
N THR A 208 10.55 -11.99 0.95
CA THR A 208 9.62 -11.81 -0.18
C THR A 208 8.83 -13.10 -0.38
N ILE A 209 7.50 -12.98 -0.41
CA ILE A 209 6.57 -14.06 -0.67
C ILE A 209 6.08 -13.93 -2.12
N GLN A 210 6.10 -15.09 -2.81
CA GLN A 210 5.81 -15.38 -4.22
C GLN A 210 7.04 -15.41 -5.18
#